data_AF-A0A962A2T8-F1
#
_entry.id   AF-A0A962A2T8-F1
#
_cell.length_a   1.000
_cell.length_b   1.000
_cell.length_c   1.000
_cell.angle_alpha   90.00
_cell.angle_beta   90.00
_cell.angle_gamma   90.00
#
_symmetry.space_group_name_H-M   'P 1'
#
loop_
_entity.id
_entity.type
_entity.pdbx_description
1 polymer ?
#
loop_
_entity_poly.entity_id
_entity_poly.type
_entity_poly.pdbx_seq_one_letter_code
_entity_poly.pdbx_strand_id
1 'polypeptide(L)'
;MEKKSDGTTQIRQGRTERYDSANCKWTSYFKALSENEVEMTSVADPTEADANFVLTRPDGSPTREPVTYKTVLKLSQKGDKIQMSGQISYGNEIIFITMRRIETPAG
;
A
#
# COMPACT_ATOMS: atom_id res chain seq x y z
N MET A 1 -10.93 16.86 -3.02
CA MET A 1 -11.59 15.74 -2.31
C MET A 1 -10.48 14.94 -1.64
N GLU A 2 -10.24 15.15 -0.35
CA GLU A 2 -9.21 14.39 0.38
C GLU A 2 -9.68 12.94 0.57
N LYS A 3 -8.92 11.97 0.03
CA LYS A 3 -9.11 10.56 0.40
C LYS A 3 -8.72 10.43 1.88
N LYS A 4 -9.69 10.11 2.74
CA LYS A 4 -9.44 9.74 4.14
C LYS A 4 -8.43 8.60 4.20
N SER A 5 -7.61 8.57 5.25
CA SER A 5 -6.69 7.45 5.54
C SER A 5 -7.43 6.12 5.33
N ASP A 6 -6.90 5.27 4.44
CA ASP A 6 -7.60 4.09 3.92
C ASP A 6 -7.47 2.86 4.84
N GLY A 7 -6.88 3.03 6.02
CA GLY A 7 -6.86 2.02 7.08
C GLY A 7 -5.66 2.13 8.01
N THR A 8 -5.61 1.22 8.99
CA THR A 8 -4.44 0.96 9.84
C THR A 8 -3.79 -0.32 9.35
N THR A 9 -2.48 -0.29 9.10
CA THR A 9 -1.74 -1.44 8.59
C THR A 9 -0.73 -1.92 9.63
N GLN A 10 -0.77 -3.21 9.98
CA GLN A 10 0.24 -3.82 10.84
C GLN A 10 1.34 -4.45 9.99
N ILE A 11 2.60 -4.06 10.23
CA ILE A 11 3.77 -4.68 9.60
C ILE A 11 4.28 -5.78 10.54
N ARG A 12 4.25 -7.04 10.09
CA ARG A 12 4.85 -8.18 10.79
C ARG A 12 5.95 -8.77 9.89
N GLN A 13 7.19 -8.84 10.39
CA GLN A 13 8.34 -9.37 9.64
C GLN A 13 8.54 -8.71 8.25
N GLY A 14 8.32 -7.39 8.14
CA GLY A 14 8.45 -6.66 6.87
C GLY A 14 7.30 -6.88 5.88
N ARG A 15 6.22 -7.54 6.32
CA ARG A 15 5.03 -7.83 5.51
C ARG A 15 3.79 -7.21 6.12
N THR A 16 2.83 -6.86 5.26
CA THR A 16 1.50 -6.42 5.68
C THR A 16 0.46 -7.25 4.97
N GLU A 17 -0.67 -7.44 5.64
CA GLU A 17 -1.88 -7.99 5.05
C GLU A 17 -3.04 -7.09 5.47
N ARG A 18 -3.89 -6.74 4.50
CA ARG A 18 -5.14 -6.01 4.75
C ARG A 18 -6.19 -6.41 3.72
N TYR A 19 -7.45 -6.13 4.04
CA TYR A 19 -8.56 -6.17 3.10
C TYR A 19 -9.09 -4.75 2.93
N ASP A 20 -9.46 -4.38 1.70
CA ASP A 20 -10.14 -3.10 1.45
C ASP A 20 -11.66 -3.22 1.59
N SER A 21 -12.39 -2.14 1.29
CA SER A 21 -13.85 -2.11 1.42
C SER A 21 -14.60 -3.04 0.46
N ALA A 22 -13.94 -3.52 -0.59
CA ALA A 22 -14.50 -4.46 -1.55
C ALA A 22 -14.06 -5.91 -1.27
N ASN A 23 -13.47 -6.15 -0.08
CA ASN A 23 -12.88 -7.42 0.32
C ASN A 23 -11.72 -7.90 -0.58
N CYS A 24 -11.07 -7.00 -1.33
CA CYS A 24 -9.84 -7.34 -2.05
C CYS A 24 -8.69 -7.44 -1.07
N LYS A 25 -7.92 -8.53 -1.16
CA LYS A 25 -6.78 -8.78 -0.29
C LYS A 25 -5.56 -8.02 -0.81
N TRP A 26 -4.88 -7.31 0.07
CA TRP A 26 -3.63 -6.61 -0.24
C TRP A 26 -2.50 -7.15 0.64
N THR A 27 -1.45 -7.67 0.00
CA THR A 27 -0.23 -8.12 0.68
C THR A 27 0.95 -7.28 0.24
N SER A 28 1.61 -6.59 1.19
CA SER A 28 2.77 -5.75 0.86
C SER A 28 4.04 -6.22 1.54
N TYR A 29 5.17 -6.02 0.87
CA TYR A 29 6.52 -6.36 1.28
C TYR A 29 7.39 -5.11 1.19
N PHE A 30 8.19 -4.88 2.21
CA PHE A 30 9.08 -3.72 2.30
C PHE A 30 10.53 -4.18 2.34
N LYS A 31 11.35 -3.60 1.47
CA LYS A 31 12.80 -3.84 1.42
C LYS A 31 13.53 -2.51 1.51
N ALA A 32 14.37 -2.35 2.53
CA ALA A 32 15.24 -1.18 2.60
C ALA A 32 16.21 -1.18 1.40
N LEU A 33 16.27 -0.06 0.69
CA LEU A 33 17.23 0.17 -0.39
C LEU A 33 18.41 1.02 0.10
N SER A 34 18.12 1.99 0.98
CA SER A 34 19.10 2.85 1.65
C SER A 34 18.56 3.35 2.99
N GLU A 35 19.31 4.22 3.67
CA GLU A 35 18.85 4.89 4.90
C GLU A 35 17.58 5.72 4.69
N ASN A 36 17.31 6.17 3.47
CA ASN A 36 16.19 7.08 3.17
C ASN A 36 15.21 6.52 2.13
N GLU A 37 15.36 5.26 1.72
CA GLU A 37 14.55 4.65 0.66
C GLU A 37 14.14 3.22 0.97
N VAL A 38 12.87 2.92 0.70
CA VAL A 38 12.28 1.60 0.89
C VAL A 38 11.52 1.22 -0.37
N GLU A 39 11.85 0.08 -0.97
CA GLU A 39 11.04 -0.53 -2.01
C GLU A 39 9.80 -1.16 -1.36
N MET A 40 8.63 -0.80 -1.86
CA MET A 40 7.37 -1.46 -1.54
C MET A 40 6.91 -2.27 -2.75
N THR A 41 6.68 -3.57 -2.55
CA THR A 41 5.95 -4.41 -3.49
C THR A 41 4.60 -4.77 -2.87
N SER A 42 3.50 -4.47 -3.55
CA SER A 42 2.14 -4.72 -3.06
C SER A 42 1.36 -5.56 -4.07
N VAL A 43 0.78 -6.67 -3.63
CA VAL A 43 -0.07 -7.54 -4.45
C VAL A 43 -1.51 -7.31 -4.03
N ALA A 44 -2.36 -6.91 -4.98
CA ALA A 44 -3.80 -6.89 -4.83
C ALA A 44 -4.39 -8.16 -5.43
N ASP A 45 -5.08 -8.96 -4.62
CA ASP A 45 -5.73 -10.20 -5.01
C ASP A 45 -7.26 -10.08 -4.83
N PRO A 46 -8.02 -10.00 -5.94
CA PRO A 46 -9.45 -9.81 -5.90
C PRO A 46 -10.23 -11.13 -5.84
N THR A 47 -9.58 -12.27 -5.58
CA THR A 47 -10.23 -13.60 -5.59
C THR A 47 -11.42 -13.70 -4.62
N GLU A 48 -11.30 -13.06 -3.45
CA GLU A 48 -12.38 -13.00 -2.44
C GLU A 48 -13.15 -11.67 -2.46
N ALA A 49 -12.86 -10.80 -3.42
CA ALA A 49 -13.53 -9.51 -3.52
C ALA A 49 -14.99 -9.66 -3.97
N ASP A 50 -15.78 -8.62 -3.73
CA ASP A 50 -17.19 -8.57 -4.13
C ASP A 50 -17.39 -8.92 -5.61
N ALA A 51 -18.52 -9.55 -5.94
CA ALA A 51 -18.78 -10.13 -7.26
C ALA A 51 -18.66 -9.14 -8.45
N ASN A 52 -18.74 -7.83 -8.20
CA ASN A 52 -18.61 -6.78 -9.22
C ASN A 52 -17.28 -6.00 -9.14
N PHE A 53 -16.38 -6.38 -8.23
CA PHE A 53 -15.08 -5.72 -8.10
C PHE A 53 -14.11 -6.18 -9.19
N VAL A 54 -13.42 -5.21 -9.80
CA VAL A 54 -12.36 -5.43 -10.77
C VAL A 54 -11.18 -4.52 -10.42
N LEU A 55 -9.98 -5.06 -10.50
CA LEU A 55 -8.75 -4.28 -10.44
C LEU A 55 -8.47 -3.65 -11.80
N THR A 56 -7.63 -2.62 -11.82
CA THR A 56 -7.12 -2.05 -13.07
C THR A 56 -5.66 -2.42 -13.25
N ARG A 57 -5.33 -3.09 -14.35
CA ARG A 57 -3.95 -3.37 -14.74
C ARG A 57 -3.21 -2.06 -15.04
N PRO A 58 -1.86 -2.06 -15.04
CA PRO A 58 -1.09 -0.88 -15.42
C PRO A 58 -1.37 -0.34 -16.84
N ASP A 59 -1.90 -1.17 -17.73
CA ASP A 59 -2.34 -0.78 -19.09
C ASP A 59 -3.75 -0.16 -19.13
N GLY A 60 -4.40 -0.01 -17.97
CA GLY A 60 -5.75 0.55 -17.85
C GLY A 60 -6.87 -0.47 -18.04
N SER A 61 -6.58 -1.74 -18.38
CA SER A 61 -7.61 -2.77 -18.58
C SER A 61 -8.14 -3.32 -17.25
N PRO A 62 -9.44 -3.68 -17.15
CA PRO A 62 -9.99 -4.32 -15.97
C PRO A 62 -9.51 -5.77 -15.84
N THR A 63 -9.34 -6.24 -14.61
CA THR A 63 -8.93 -7.62 -14.31
C THR A 63 -9.52 -8.15 -13.01
N ARG A 64 -9.70 -9.48 -12.96
CA ARG A 64 -9.98 -10.25 -11.74
C ARG A 64 -8.80 -11.14 -11.34
N GLU A 65 -7.65 -10.95 -12.00
CA GLU A 65 -6.40 -11.60 -11.63
C GLU A 65 -5.63 -10.71 -10.65
N PRO A 66 -4.76 -11.30 -9.81
CA PRO A 66 -3.90 -10.52 -8.94
C PRO A 66 -3.01 -9.54 -9.72
N VAL A 67 -2.85 -8.34 -9.18
CA VAL A 67 -1.98 -7.29 -9.77
C VAL A 67 -0.91 -6.90 -8.78
N THR A 68 0.33 -6.80 -9.25
CA THR A 68 1.48 -6.38 -8.44
C THR A 68 1.85 -4.94 -8.76
N TYR A 69 1.94 -4.12 -7.72
CA TYR A 69 2.39 -2.74 -7.75
C TYR A 69 3.75 -2.62 -7.08
N LYS A 70 4.66 -1.82 -7.66
CA LYS A 70 5.96 -1.54 -7.09
C LYS A 70 6.21 -0.04 -7.03
N THR A 71 6.85 0.41 -5.96
CA THR A 71 7.29 1.80 -5.84
C THR A 71 8.45 1.92 -4.87
N VAL A 72 9.19 3.02 -4.98
CA VAL A 72 10.19 3.43 -4.00
C VAL A 72 9.57 4.52 -3.14
N LEU A 73 9.45 4.23 -1.84
CA LEU A 73 9.01 5.18 -0.84
C LEU A 73 10.23 5.90 -0.28
N LYS A 74 10.14 7.24 -0.18
CA LYS A 74 11.10 8.07 0.55
C LYS A 74 10.78 8.00 2.03
N LEU A 75 11.77 7.59 2.82
CA LEU A 75 11.72 7.60 4.27
C LEU A 75 12.15 8.99 4.77
N SER A 76 11.37 9.55 5.69
CA SER A 76 11.71 10.77 6.41
C SER A 76 11.53 10.51 7.90
N GLN A 77 12.53 10.94 8.67
CA GLN A 77 12.54 10.81 10.12
C GLN A 77 12.72 12.18 10.77
N LYS A 78 11.87 12.50 11.74
CA LYS A 78 12.00 13.71 12.56
C LYS A 78 11.79 13.33 14.02
N GLY A 79 12.89 13.11 14.73
CA GLY A 79 12.87 12.57 16.09
C GLY A 79 12.37 11.11 16.09
N ASP A 80 11.30 10.88 16.84
CA ASP A 80 10.57 9.62 16.96
C ASP A 80 9.58 9.35 15.80
N LYS A 81 9.23 10.39 15.04
CA LYS A 81 8.27 10.30 13.93
C LYS A 81 8.93 9.75 12.69
N ILE A 82 8.30 8.72 12.13
CA ILE A 82 8.69 8.10 10.87
C ILE A 82 7.54 8.27 9.88
N GLN A 83 7.85 8.78 8.70
CA GLN A 83 6.93 8.86 7.56
C GLN A 83 7.60 8.31 6.30
N MET A 84 6.87 7.46 5.58
CA MET A 84 7.22 7.01 4.23
C MET A 84 6.23 7.59 3.23
N SER A 85 6.73 8.14 2.12
CA SER A 85 5.89 8.71 1.08
C SER A 85 6.36 8.31 -0.31
N GLY A 86 5.43 8.07 -1.22
CA GLY A 86 5.72 7.75 -2.62
C GLY A 86 4.46 7.73 -3.46
N GLN A 87 4.57 7.18 -4.67
CA GLN A 87 3.44 7.10 -5.61
C GLN A 87 3.42 5.75 -6.32
N ILE A 88 2.22 5.23 -6.59
CA ILE A 88 2.00 4.07 -7.46
C ILE A 88 1.09 4.48 -8.61
N SER A 89 1.30 3.86 -9.77
CA SER A 89 0.35 3.93 -10.88
C SER A 89 -0.65 2.81 -10.73
N TYR A 90 -1.93 3.16 -10.68
CA TYR A 90 -3.06 2.24 -10.59
C TYR A 90 -3.96 2.49 -11.79
N GLY A 91 -3.81 1.66 -12.84
CA GLY A 91 -4.39 1.99 -14.14
C GLY A 91 -3.93 3.36 -14.63
N ASN A 92 -4.91 4.23 -14.93
CA ASN A 92 -4.68 5.61 -15.39
C ASN A 92 -4.58 6.62 -14.24
N GLU A 93 -4.61 6.18 -12.99
CA GLU A 93 -4.51 7.03 -11.81
C GLU A 93 -3.11 6.96 -11.16
N ILE A 94 -2.66 8.09 -10.63
CA ILE A 94 -1.50 8.14 -9.73
C ILE A 94 -2.04 8.21 -8.30
N ILE A 95 -1.70 7.21 -7.50
CA ILE A 95 -2.05 7.16 -6.08
C ILE A 95 -0.82 7.57 -5.27
N PHE A 96 -0.98 8.61 -4.45
CA PHE A 96 0.02 9.01 -3.47
C PHE A 96 -0.13 8.16 -2.21
N ILE A 97 0.96 7.51 -1.82
CA ILE A 97 1.03 6.69 -0.60
C ILE A 97 1.74 7.53 0.45
N THR A 98 1.12 7.65 1.61
CA THR A 98 1.77 8.19 2.81
C THR A 98 1.49 7.27 3.98
N MET A 99 2.55 6.70 4.54
CA MET A 99 2.51 5.84 5.72
C MET A 99 3.18 6.56 6.87
N ARG A 100 2.54 6.58 8.04
CA ARG A 100 3.11 7.14 9.27
C ARG A 100 3.13 6.06 10.33
N ARG A 101 4.19 6.04 11.14
CA ARG A 101 4.18 5.23 12.36
C ARG A 101 3.08 5.74 13.28
N ILE A 102 2.17 4.86 13.68
CA ILE A 102 1.25 5.13 14.77
C ILE A 102 1.97 4.69 16.04
N GLU A 103 2.13 5.61 16.99
CA GLU A 103 2.59 5.25 18.33
C GLU A 103 1.49 4.43 18.99
N THR A 104 1.80 3.19 19.40
CA THR A 104 0.97 2.48 20.36
C THR A 104 0.98 3.29 21.66
N PRO A 105 -0.16 3.72 22.21
CA PRO A 105 -0.18 4.36 23.52
C PRO A 105 0.51 3.44 24.52
N ALA A 106 1.42 3.97 25.34
CA ALA A 106 1.93 3.25 26.48
C ALA A 106 0.74 2.94 27.39
N GLY A 107 0.38 1.66 27.47
CA GLY A 107 -0.57 1.14 28.46
C GLY A 107 0.09 1.03 29.83
#